data_AF-Q8Y124-F1
#
_entry.id   AF-Q8Y124-F1
#
_cell.length_a   1.000
_cell.length_b   1.000
_cell.length_c   1.000
_cell.angle_alpha   90.00
_cell.angle_beta   90.00
_cell.angle_gamma   90.00
#
_symmetry.space_group_name_H-M   'P 1'
#
loop_
_entity.id
_entity.type
_entity.pdbx_description
1 polymer ?
#
loop_
_entity_poly.entity_id
_entity_poly.type
_entity_poly.pdbx_seq_one_letter_code
_entity_poly.pdbx_strand_id
1 'polypeptide(L)'
;MGAYYNEIDPYAAAWLRNLIAAGHIAPGDVDERDIQDVRPEDLRGYKQHHFFAGVGVWSLALRRAGWPDDRLVWTGSCPCQPFSQAGKGLAFADERHLWPAWYHLISECRPAVVLGEQVASNNADTWIDLVQDDMEAVGHAFGAVPFPAAGVGAPHIRDRLYWVAYADGSRSRRYSRAVRRAKAEINREGSED
;
A
#
# COMPACT_ATOMS: atom_id res chain seq x y z
N MET A 1 -17.55 5.38 -9.51
CA MET A 1 -17.03 4.32 -8.62
C MET A 1 -16.25 5.00 -7.52
N GLY A 2 -16.41 4.51 -6.29
CA GLY A 2 -15.84 5.12 -5.09
C GLY A 2 -14.43 4.62 -4.76
N ALA A 3 -14.14 4.55 -3.47
CA ALA A 3 -12.95 3.97 -2.89
C ALA A 3 -13.17 2.50 -2.50
N TYR A 4 -12.09 1.71 -2.53
CA TYR A 4 -12.02 0.38 -1.94
C TYR A 4 -11.29 0.48 -0.60
N TYR A 5 -11.87 -0.03 0.47
CA TYR A 5 -11.26 -0.09 1.78
C TYR A 5 -11.06 -1.55 2.19
N ASN A 6 -9.83 -1.94 2.53
CA ASN A 6 -9.54 -3.24 3.14
C ASN A 6 -9.16 -3.05 4.62
N GLU A 7 -9.91 -3.68 5.51
CA GLU A 7 -9.69 -3.66 6.95
C GLU A 7 -10.27 -4.92 7.61
N ILE A 8 -9.40 -5.74 8.19
CA ILE A 8 -9.77 -7.05 8.77
C ILE A 8 -10.42 -6.92 10.15
N ASP A 9 -10.15 -5.83 10.88
CA ASP A 9 -10.76 -5.60 12.20
C ASP A 9 -12.23 -5.17 12.05
N PRO A 10 -13.21 -5.97 12.53
CA PRO A 10 -14.63 -5.66 12.32
C PRO A 10 -15.07 -4.35 12.96
N TYR A 11 -14.41 -3.92 14.05
CA TYR A 11 -14.72 -2.67 14.72
C TYR A 11 -14.27 -1.45 13.89
N ALA A 12 -13.04 -1.48 13.36
CA ALA A 12 -12.54 -0.46 12.45
C ALA A 12 -13.33 -0.44 11.13
N ALA A 13 -13.68 -1.61 10.58
CA ALA A 13 -14.54 -1.72 9.40
C ALA A 13 -15.93 -1.11 9.63
N ALA A 14 -16.54 -1.32 10.80
CA ALA A 14 -17.79 -0.65 11.17
C ALA A 14 -17.64 0.88 11.23
N TRP A 15 -16.52 1.38 11.76
CA TRP A 15 -16.21 2.81 11.73
C TRP A 15 -16.09 3.36 10.31
N LEU A 16 -15.40 2.67 9.41
CA LEU A 16 -15.32 3.07 8.00
C LEU A 16 -16.72 3.24 7.38
N ARG A 17 -17.62 2.27 7.58
CA ARG A 17 -18.99 2.34 7.07
C ARG A 17 -19.77 3.52 7.63
N ASN A 18 -19.63 3.79 8.94
CA ASN A 18 -20.27 4.95 9.57
C ASN A 18 -19.75 6.28 8.99
N LEU A 19 -18.44 6.39 8.79
CA LEU A 19 -17.81 7.59 8.23
C LEU A 19 -18.17 7.79 6.74
N ILE A 20 -18.28 6.70 5.98
CA ILE A 20 -18.77 6.71 4.59
C ILE A 20 -20.22 7.20 4.55
N ALA A 21 -21.10 6.61 5.36
CA ALA A 21 -22.52 6.98 5.43
C ALA A 21 -22.73 8.44 5.85
N ALA A 22 -21.89 8.95 6.75
CA ALA A 22 -21.90 10.35 7.18
C ALA A 22 -21.21 11.31 6.19
N GLY A 23 -20.60 10.80 5.11
CA GLY A 23 -19.90 11.60 4.10
C GLY A 23 -18.57 12.19 4.57
N HIS A 24 -17.97 11.68 5.65
CA HIS A 24 -16.72 12.18 6.22
C HIS A 24 -15.47 11.73 5.45
N ILE A 25 -15.52 10.58 4.79
CA ILE A 25 -14.48 10.03 3.92
C ILE A 25 -15.05 9.73 2.52
N ALA A 26 -14.20 9.29 1.58
CA ALA A 26 -14.65 8.99 0.22
C ALA A 26 -15.73 7.90 0.22
N PRO A 27 -16.79 8.02 -0.61
CA PRO A 27 -17.78 6.96 -0.74
C PRO A 27 -17.10 5.70 -1.28
N GLY A 28 -17.49 4.52 -0.82
CA GLY A 28 -16.80 3.29 -1.19
C GLY A 28 -17.31 2.05 -0.48
N ASP A 29 -16.64 0.94 -0.75
CA ASP A 29 -16.95 -0.38 -0.20
C ASP A 29 -15.89 -0.83 0.80
N VAL A 30 -16.33 -1.47 1.89
CA VAL A 30 -15.45 -1.96 2.97
C VAL A 30 -15.39 -3.48 2.92
N ASP A 31 -14.21 -3.99 2.64
CA ASP A 31 -13.85 -5.40 2.56
C ASP A 31 -13.11 -5.84 3.84
N GLU A 32 -13.70 -6.81 4.55
CA GLU A 32 -13.19 -7.36 5.82
C GLU A 32 -12.31 -8.61 5.64
N ARG A 33 -12.05 -9.03 4.40
CA ARG A 33 -11.16 -10.16 4.15
C ARG A 33 -9.72 -9.81 4.56
N ASP A 34 -8.95 -10.84 4.89
CA ASP A 34 -7.51 -10.72 4.94
C ASP A 34 -7.00 -10.24 3.57
N ILE A 35 -6.00 -9.35 3.56
CA ILE A 35 -5.40 -8.86 2.32
C ILE A 35 -4.84 -10.01 1.45
N GLN A 36 -4.44 -11.12 2.07
CA GLN A 36 -3.99 -12.34 1.40
C GLN A 36 -5.09 -12.99 0.54
N ASP A 37 -6.36 -12.76 0.87
CA ASP A 37 -7.53 -13.26 0.13
C ASP A 37 -8.08 -12.24 -0.89
N VAL A 38 -7.54 -11.02 -0.92
CA VAL A 38 -7.91 -9.98 -1.88
C VAL A 38 -7.20 -10.23 -3.21
N ARG A 39 -7.92 -10.13 -4.33
CA ARG A 39 -7.37 -10.38 -5.66
C ARG A 39 -7.31 -9.11 -6.51
N PRO A 40 -6.39 -9.02 -7.49
CA PRO A 40 -6.33 -7.86 -8.40
C PRO A 40 -7.65 -7.53 -9.11
N GLU A 41 -8.45 -8.54 -9.43
CA GLU A 41 -9.78 -8.37 -10.03
C GLU A 41 -10.78 -7.66 -9.12
N ASP A 42 -10.69 -7.85 -7.80
CA ASP A 42 -11.58 -7.23 -6.81
C ASP A 42 -11.38 -5.71 -6.77
N LEU A 43 -10.18 -5.26 -7.13
CA LEU A 43 -9.78 -3.85 -7.07
C LEU A 43 -10.19 -3.06 -8.32
N ARG A 44 -10.73 -3.73 -9.35
CA ARG A 44 -10.99 -3.10 -10.64
C ARG A 44 -12.08 -2.04 -10.55
N GLY A 45 -11.73 -0.87 -11.05
CA GLY A 45 -12.66 0.21 -11.33
C GLY A 45 -12.95 1.13 -10.14
N TYR A 46 -12.49 0.81 -8.93
CA TYR A 46 -12.37 1.80 -7.85
C TYR A 46 -11.34 2.89 -8.21
N LYS A 47 -11.51 4.08 -7.62
CA LYS A 47 -10.61 5.22 -7.83
C LYS A 47 -9.52 5.28 -6.78
N GLN A 48 -9.90 5.16 -5.52
CA GLN A 48 -8.95 5.11 -4.41
C GLN A 48 -8.95 3.72 -3.81
N HIS A 49 -7.79 3.30 -3.29
CA HIS A 49 -7.63 2.01 -2.64
C HIS A 49 -6.89 2.22 -1.32
N HIS A 50 -7.54 1.89 -0.20
CA HIS A 50 -7.02 2.08 1.14
C HIS A 50 -6.86 0.71 1.80
N PHE A 51 -5.61 0.26 1.97
CA PHE A 51 -5.28 -1.02 2.60
C PHE A 51 -4.85 -0.80 4.04
N PHE A 52 -5.22 -1.73 4.93
CA PHE A 52 -5.01 -1.54 6.37
C PHE A 52 -5.62 -0.21 6.82
N ALA A 53 -6.87 0.01 6.40
CA ALA A 53 -7.49 1.32 6.39
C ALA A 53 -7.75 1.87 7.80
N GLY A 54 -7.82 1.00 8.82
CA GLY A 54 -8.19 1.34 10.17
C GLY A 54 -9.50 2.12 10.18
N VAL A 55 -9.49 3.31 10.78
CA VAL A 55 -10.65 4.21 10.82
C VAL A 55 -10.69 5.22 9.67
N GLY A 56 -9.95 4.98 8.57
CA GLY A 56 -10.07 5.77 7.33
C GLY A 56 -9.28 7.07 7.30
N VAL A 57 -8.22 7.18 8.11
CA VAL A 57 -7.42 8.42 8.26
C VAL A 57 -6.81 8.86 6.92
N TRP A 58 -6.31 7.92 6.10
CA TRP A 58 -5.75 8.23 4.79
C TRP A 58 -6.76 8.93 3.87
N SER A 59 -7.99 8.41 3.79
CA SER A 59 -9.04 9.00 2.96
C SER A 59 -9.40 10.41 3.43
N LEU A 60 -9.52 10.62 4.76
CA LEU A 60 -9.73 11.95 5.32
C LEU A 60 -8.54 12.88 5.02
N ALA A 61 -7.31 12.42 5.19
CA ALA A 61 -6.09 13.21 4.98
C ALA A 61 -5.96 13.66 3.53
N LEU A 62 -6.24 12.78 2.56
CA LEU A 62 -6.27 13.10 1.14
C LEU A 62 -7.25 14.25 0.85
N ARG A 63 -8.48 14.15 1.37
CA ARG A 63 -9.49 15.19 1.20
C ARG A 63 -9.04 16.52 1.82
N ARG A 64 -8.43 16.48 3.01
CA ARG A 64 -7.88 17.68 3.67
C ARG A 64 -6.71 18.30 2.90
N ALA A 65 -5.94 17.49 2.18
CA ALA A 65 -4.87 17.94 1.28
C ALA A 65 -5.39 18.40 -0.10
N GLY A 66 -6.70 18.41 -0.32
CA GLY A 66 -7.29 18.79 -1.61
C GLY A 66 -7.14 17.74 -2.70
N TRP A 67 -6.88 16.47 -2.34
CA TRP A 67 -6.88 15.35 -3.27
C TRP A 67 -8.32 14.85 -3.48
N PRO A 68 -8.91 15.00 -4.68
CA PRO A 68 -10.31 14.65 -4.91
C PRO A 68 -10.58 13.14 -4.79
N ASP A 69 -11.79 12.78 -4.36
CA ASP A 69 -12.24 11.39 -4.18
C ASP A 69 -12.19 10.57 -5.49
N ASP A 70 -12.25 11.21 -6.66
CA ASP A 70 -12.19 10.57 -7.97
C ASP A 70 -10.76 10.46 -8.55
N ARG A 71 -9.76 11.01 -7.86
CA ARG A 71 -8.35 10.95 -8.27
C ARG A 71 -7.68 9.67 -7.78
N LEU A 72 -7.04 8.96 -8.72
CA LEU A 72 -6.40 7.67 -8.47
C LEU A 72 -5.28 7.74 -7.43
N VAL A 73 -5.34 6.92 -6.38
CA VAL A 73 -4.28 6.76 -5.38
C VAL A 73 -4.46 5.47 -4.59
N TRP A 74 -3.35 4.82 -4.26
CA TRP A 74 -3.31 3.73 -3.29
C TRP A 74 -2.68 4.23 -2.00
N THR A 75 -3.23 3.86 -0.86
CA THR A 75 -2.66 4.17 0.45
C THR A 75 -2.62 2.93 1.33
N GLY A 76 -1.65 2.83 2.23
CA GLY A 76 -1.73 1.82 3.29
C GLY A 76 -0.72 1.97 4.40
N SER A 77 -1.12 1.51 5.59
CA SER A 77 -0.28 1.46 6.79
C SER A 77 -0.10 0.00 7.20
N CYS A 78 0.69 -0.73 6.41
CA CYS A 78 0.96 -2.16 6.62
C CYS A 78 1.44 -2.41 8.07
N PRO A 79 0.88 -3.38 8.82
CA PRO A 79 1.30 -3.62 10.19
C PRO A 79 2.81 -3.89 10.31
N CYS A 80 3.47 -3.12 11.18
CA CYS A 80 4.87 -3.34 11.56
C CYS A 80 4.94 -4.45 12.61
N GLN A 81 5.05 -5.71 12.20
CA GLN A 81 5.31 -6.80 13.15
C GLN A 81 6.82 -7.11 13.22
N PRO A 82 7.31 -7.57 14.38
CA PRO A 82 8.72 -7.42 14.70
C PRO A 82 9.60 -8.31 13.82
N PHE A 83 10.48 -7.67 13.04
CA PHE A 83 11.75 -8.27 12.62
C PHE A 83 12.56 -8.53 13.90
N SER A 84 12.38 -9.68 14.53
CA SER A 84 13.09 -9.99 15.77
C SER A 84 14.59 -10.05 15.50
N GLN A 85 15.38 -9.22 16.19
CA GLN A 85 16.84 -9.28 16.26
C GLN A 85 17.36 -10.53 17.03
N ALA A 86 16.81 -11.71 16.79
CA ALA A 86 17.21 -12.93 17.49
C ALA A 86 17.53 -14.05 16.50
N GLY A 87 18.74 -14.01 15.95
CA GLY A 87 19.44 -15.20 15.45
C GLY A 87 19.09 -15.66 14.03
N LYS A 88 20.13 -15.72 13.19
CA LYS A 88 20.26 -16.62 12.03
C LYS A 88 19.11 -16.56 11.00
N GLY A 89 19.20 -15.58 10.09
CA GLY A 89 18.93 -15.79 8.66
C GLY A 89 17.52 -16.18 8.19
N LEU A 90 16.47 -16.03 9.01
CA LEU A 90 15.08 -16.39 8.64
C LEU A 90 14.06 -15.26 8.86
N ALA A 91 14.48 -14.00 8.88
CA ALA A 91 13.62 -12.85 9.20
C ALA A 91 12.44 -12.60 8.22
N PHE A 92 12.37 -13.33 7.10
CA PHE A 92 11.33 -13.20 6.07
C PHE A 92 10.28 -14.32 6.08
N ALA A 93 10.35 -15.27 7.01
CA ALA A 93 9.43 -16.41 7.11
C ALA A 93 8.30 -16.20 8.13
N ASP A 94 8.09 -14.97 8.61
CA ASP A 94 6.99 -14.68 9.53
C ASP A 94 5.68 -14.55 8.75
N GLU A 95 4.72 -15.44 9.02
CA GLU A 95 3.37 -15.45 8.40
C GLU A 95 2.62 -14.13 8.59
N ARG A 96 3.06 -13.30 9.55
CA ARG A 96 2.48 -11.99 9.85
C ARG A 96 3.05 -10.87 8.97
N HIS A 97 4.01 -11.15 8.10
CA HIS A 97 4.51 -10.18 7.13
C HIS A 97 3.51 -10.02 5.98
N LEU A 98 2.67 -8.98 6.07
CA LEU A 98 1.60 -8.71 5.08
C LEU A 98 2.05 -7.84 3.90
N TRP A 99 3.27 -7.30 3.93
CA TRP A 99 3.84 -6.54 2.81
C TRP A 99 3.90 -7.35 1.51
N PRO A 100 4.34 -8.63 1.46
CA PRO A 100 4.35 -9.41 0.24
C PRO A 100 2.97 -9.54 -0.44
N ALA A 101 1.90 -9.66 0.36
CA ALA A 101 0.53 -9.69 -0.19
C ALA A 101 0.15 -8.34 -0.80
N TRP A 102 0.45 -7.24 -0.12
CA TRP A 102 0.17 -5.91 -0.66
C TRP A 102 1.03 -5.58 -1.89
N TYR A 103 2.31 -5.94 -1.85
CA TYR A 103 3.25 -5.81 -2.96
C TYR A 103 2.79 -6.62 -4.17
N HIS A 104 2.27 -7.84 -3.97
CA HIS A 104 1.67 -8.62 -5.06
C HIS A 104 0.56 -7.82 -5.75
N LEU A 105 -0.38 -7.26 -4.99
CA LEU A 105 -1.46 -6.43 -5.54
C LEU A 105 -0.94 -5.20 -6.29
N ILE A 106 0.06 -4.50 -5.74
CA ILE A 106 0.72 -3.36 -6.38
C ILE A 106 1.39 -3.78 -7.68
N SER A 107 2.10 -4.91 -7.70
CA SER A 107 2.85 -5.39 -8.86
C SER A 107 1.94 -5.75 -10.04
N GLU A 108 0.77 -6.31 -9.76
CA GLU A 108 -0.23 -6.70 -10.75
C GLU A 108 -1.10 -5.51 -11.19
N CYS A 109 -1.51 -4.64 -10.26
CA CYS A 109 -2.40 -3.51 -10.58
C CYS A 109 -1.65 -2.26 -11.08
N ARG A 110 -0.36 -2.14 -10.75
CA ARG A 110 0.53 -1.02 -11.12
C ARG A 110 -0.08 0.37 -10.89
N PRO A 111 -0.51 0.69 -9.66
CA PRO A 111 -1.03 2.03 -9.36
C PRO A 111 0.02 3.10 -9.64
N ALA A 112 -0.40 4.25 -10.17
CA ALA A 112 0.52 5.34 -10.48
C ALA A 112 1.12 6.00 -9.23
N VAL A 113 0.35 6.04 -8.14
CA VAL A 113 0.72 6.68 -6.88
C VAL A 113 0.38 5.72 -5.75
N VAL A 114 1.38 5.38 -4.93
CA VAL A 114 1.20 4.67 -3.67
C VAL A 114 1.76 5.54 -2.54
N LEU A 115 0.99 5.70 -1.48
CA LEU A 115 1.40 6.38 -0.25
C LEU A 115 1.40 5.37 0.88
N GLY A 116 2.37 5.44 1.78
CA GLY A 116 2.32 4.63 2.97
C GLY A 116 2.97 5.27 4.18
N GLU A 117 2.72 4.66 5.32
CA GLU A 117 3.21 5.10 6.62
C GLU A 117 3.72 3.91 7.43
N GLN A 118 4.75 4.16 8.22
CA GLN A 118 5.31 3.25 9.21
C GLN A 118 5.78 3.96 10.47
N VAL A 119 5.94 3.17 11.54
CA VAL A 119 6.59 3.62 12.77
C VAL A 119 8.02 4.12 12.47
N ALA A 120 8.44 5.22 13.10
CA ALA A 120 9.82 5.71 12.97
C ALA A 120 10.71 5.09 14.08
N SER A 121 11.03 3.80 13.95
CA SER A 121 11.93 3.09 14.87
C SER A 121 13.08 2.44 14.10
N ASN A 122 14.19 2.05 14.74
CA ASN A 122 15.35 1.45 14.06
C ASN A 122 15.01 0.19 13.22
N ASN A 123 13.91 -0.50 13.51
CA ASN A 123 13.45 -1.64 12.70
C ASN A 123 12.68 -1.22 11.43
N ALA A 124 12.27 0.05 11.35
CA ALA A 124 11.61 0.61 10.19
C ALA A 124 12.58 0.86 9.04
N ASP A 125 13.87 1.03 9.32
CA ASP A 125 14.89 1.25 8.29
C ASP A 125 15.04 0.00 7.40
N THR A 126 15.15 -1.20 7.99
CA THR A 126 15.23 -2.43 7.19
C THR A 126 13.93 -2.73 6.43
N TRP A 127 12.78 -2.41 7.01
CA TRP A 127 11.50 -2.58 6.31
C TRP A 127 11.35 -1.59 5.16
N ILE A 128 11.78 -0.32 5.35
CA ILE A 128 11.68 0.67 4.29
C ILE A 128 12.65 0.39 3.15
N ASP A 129 13.84 -0.14 3.45
CA ASP A 129 14.79 -0.60 2.44
C ASP A 129 14.17 -1.70 1.56
N LEU A 130 13.54 -2.71 2.17
CA LEU A 130 12.80 -3.75 1.44
C LEU A 130 11.71 -3.14 0.54
N VAL A 131 10.89 -2.26 1.11
CA VAL A 131 9.77 -1.63 0.40
C VAL A 131 10.28 -0.78 -0.75
N GLN A 132 11.36 -0.04 -0.55
CA GLN A 132 12.01 0.74 -1.59
C GLN A 132 12.47 -0.17 -2.73
N ASP A 133 13.22 -1.23 -2.42
CA ASP A 133 13.73 -2.17 -3.42
C ASP A 133 12.59 -2.79 -4.24
N ASP A 134 11.53 -3.25 -3.58
CA ASP A 134 10.35 -3.84 -4.22
C ASP A 134 9.63 -2.82 -5.12
N MET A 135 9.39 -1.60 -4.64
CA MET A 135 8.71 -0.56 -5.42
C MET A 135 9.53 -0.11 -6.62
N GLU A 136 10.85 0.02 -6.47
CA GLU A 136 11.75 0.32 -7.59
C GLU A 136 11.79 -0.83 -8.61
N ALA A 137 11.76 -2.08 -8.15
CA ALA A 137 11.72 -3.26 -9.01
C ALA A 137 10.48 -3.30 -9.93
N VAL A 138 9.35 -2.73 -9.50
CA VAL A 138 8.13 -2.60 -10.32
C VAL A 138 7.99 -1.26 -11.05
N GLY A 139 9.03 -0.42 -11.00
CA GLY A 139 9.19 0.77 -11.83
C GLY A 139 8.70 2.08 -11.20
N HIS A 140 8.49 2.11 -9.89
CA HIS A 140 8.18 3.34 -9.15
C HIS A 140 9.46 4.06 -8.75
N ALA A 141 9.46 5.39 -8.82
CA ALA A 141 10.41 6.20 -8.07
C ALA A 141 9.94 6.23 -6.60
N PHE A 142 10.86 6.04 -5.67
CA PHE A 142 10.55 5.97 -4.24
C PHE A 142 11.12 7.15 -3.47
N GLY A 143 10.43 7.58 -2.41
CA GLY A 143 10.93 8.57 -1.47
C GLY A 143 10.29 8.40 -0.10
N ALA A 144 11.10 8.50 0.95
CA ALA A 144 10.66 8.38 2.34
C ALA A 144 11.16 9.57 3.16
N VAL A 145 10.36 9.98 4.15
CA VAL A 145 10.72 11.05 5.08
C VAL A 145 10.22 10.74 6.49
N PRO A 146 11.07 10.82 7.52
CA PRO A 146 10.61 10.82 8.90
C PRO A 146 9.92 12.14 9.22
N PHE A 147 8.77 12.06 9.87
CA PHE A 147 7.88 13.18 10.12
C PHE A 147 7.32 13.13 11.55
N PRO A 148 7.77 14.03 12.44
CA PRO A 148 7.20 14.14 13.77
C PRO A 148 5.83 14.81 13.72
N ALA A 149 4.84 14.28 14.45
CA ALA A 149 3.53 14.92 14.57
C ALA A 149 3.62 16.35 15.15
N ALA A 150 4.62 16.61 15.99
CA ALA A 150 4.92 17.95 16.50
C ALA A 150 5.25 18.97 15.38
N GLY A 151 5.79 18.49 14.25
CA GLY A 151 6.10 19.33 13.08
C GLY A 151 4.87 19.97 12.42
N VAL A 152 3.67 19.46 12.73
CA VAL A 152 2.38 20.04 12.28
C VAL A 152 1.54 20.58 13.44
N GLY A 153 2.18 20.83 14.59
CA GLY A 153 1.53 21.41 15.77
C GLY A 153 0.68 20.42 16.58
N ALA A 154 0.82 19.11 16.37
CA ALA A 154 0.12 18.14 17.20
C ALA A 154 0.74 18.07 18.62
N PRO A 155 -0.08 17.99 19.68
CA PRO A 155 0.42 18.08 21.07
C PRO A 155 1.03 16.77 21.60
N HIS A 156 1.15 15.74 20.78
CA HIS A 156 1.56 14.40 21.19
C HIS A 156 2.86 13.96 20.50
N ILE A 157 3.67 13.18 21.21
CA ILE A 157 4.90 12.60 20.67
C ILE A 157 4.53 11.41 19.79
N ARG A 158 4.68 11.57 18.48
CA ARG A 158 4.43 10.50 17.51
C ARG A 158 5.23 10.75 16.25
N ASP A 159 6.34 10.04 16.14
CA ASP A 159 7.21 10.09 14.97
C ASP A 159 6.82 8.95 14.03
N ARG A 160 6.63 9.28 12.75
CA ARG A 160 6.26 8.35 11.70
C ARG A 160 7.10 8.57 10.47
N LEU A 161 7.44 7.49 9.78
CA LEU A 161 8.01 7.53 8.46
C LEU A 161 6.84 7.49 7.46
N TYR A 162 6.79 8.50 6.59
CA TYR A 162 5.88 8.50 5.46
C TYR A 162 6.68 8.28 4.18
N TRP A 163 6.11 7.54 3.24
CA TRP A 163 6.75 7.27 1.97
C TRP A 163 5.77 7.39 0.81
N VAL A 164 6.33 7.65 -0.36
CA VAL A 164 5.62 7.72 -1.64
C VAL A 164 6.37 6.88 -2.65
N ALA A 165 5.60 6.15 -3.44
CA ALA A 165 6.08 5.51 -4.65
C ALA A 165 5.28 6.03 -5.85
N TYR A 166 5.98 6.51 -6.87
CA TYR A 166 5.38 7.14 -8.04
C TYR A 166 5.87 6.49 -9.34
N ALA A 167 4.95 5.90 -10.10
CA ALA A 167 5.24 5.40 -11.43
C ALA A 167 4.91 6.47 -12.48
N ASP A 168 5.94 7.09 -13.05
CA ASP A 168 5.76 7.96 -14.21
C ASP A 168 5.14 7.16 -15.37
N GLY A 169 4.15 7.74 -16.05
CA GLY A 169 3.43 7.11 -17.15
C GLY A 169 4.32 6.69 -18.32
N SER A 170 5.55 7.20 -18.41
CA SER A 170 6.59 6.75 -19.34
C SER A 170 7.28 5.45 -18.84
N ARG A 171 7.65 5.38 -17.55
CA ARG A 171 8.29 4.23 -16.89
C ARG A 171 7.34 3.04 -16.79
N SER A 172 6.09 3.26 -16.39
CA SER A 172 5.06 2.20 -16.28
C SER A 172 4.78 1.51 -17.62
N ARG A 173 4.73 2.27 -18.73
CA ARG A 173 4.56 1.72 -20.09
C ARG A 173 5.77 0.90 -20.55
N ARG A 174 6.99 1.34 -20.23
CA ARG A 174 8.23 0.64 -20.61
C ARG A 174 8.37 -0.68 -19.84
N TYR A 175 8.15 -0.66 -18.53
CA TYR A 175 8.20 -1.85 -17.68
C TYR A 175 7.11 -2.86 -18.06
N SER A 176 5.87 -2.39 -18.31
CA SER A 176 4.78 -3.27 -18.77
C SER A 176 5.07 -3.97 -20.09
N ARG A 177 5.76 -3.32 -21.03
CA ARG A 177 6.23 -3.96 -22.27
C ARG A 177 7.34 -4.98 -22.01
N ALA A 178 8.29 -4.66 -21.13
CA ALA A 178 9.39 -5.56 -20.79
C ALA A 178 8.89 -6.84 -20.11
N VAL A 179 8.00 -6.74 -19.11
CA VAL A 179 7.43 -7.90 -18.41
C VAL A 179 6.56 -8.77 -19.33
N ARG A 180 5.75 -8.16 -20.20
CA ARG A 180 4.96 -8.93 -21.19
C ARG A 180 5.86 -9.70 -22.15
N ARG A 181 6.99 -9.11 -22.54
CA ARG A 181 7.98 -9.77 -23.40
C ARG A 181 8.67 -10.92 -22.68
N ALA A 182 9.14 -10.71 -21.46
CA ALA A 182 9.77 -11.76 -20.64
C ALA A 182 8.80 -12.92 -20.35
N LYS A 183 7.54 -12.64 -19.97
CA LYS A 183 6.51 -13.68 -19.77
C LYS A 183 6.22 -14.46 -21.08
N ALA A 184 6.24 -13.79 -22.24
CA ALA A 184 6.05 -14.45 -23.53
C ALA A 184 7.25 -15.30 -23.96
N GLU A 185 8.47 -14.89 -23.61
CA GLU A 185 9.71 -15.66 -23.86
C GLU A 185 9.74 -16.93 -22.98
N ILE A 186 9.44 -16.80 -21.68
CA ILE A 186 9.33 -17.95 -20.74
C ILE A 186 8.25 -18.94 -21.18
N ASN A 187 7.07 -18.47 -21.58
CA ASN A 187 5.99 -19.35 -22.05
C ASN A 187 6.33 -20.07 -23.36
N ARG A 188 7.27 -19.54 -24.15
CA ARG A 188 7.71 -20.17 -25.41
C ARG A 188 8.73 -21.27 -25.13
N GLU A 189 9.65 -21.03 -24.19
CA GLU A 189 10.63 -22.03 -23.73
C GLU A 189 9.98 -23.19 -22.97
N GLY A 190 8.91 -22.95 -22.19
CA GLY A 190 8.16 -24.01 -21.50
C GLY A 190 7.17 -24.81 -22.36
N SER A 191 7.13 -24.58 -23.68
CA SER A 191 6.26 -25.29 -24.63
C SER A 191 7.01 -26.22 -25.58
N GLU A 192 8.33 -26.32 -25.44
CA GLU A 192 9.22 -27.17 -26.24
C GLU A 192 9.63 -28.49 -25.55
N ASP A 193 9.03 -28.80 -24.39
CA ASP A 193 9.12 -30.11 -23.70
C ASP A 193 7.78 -30.88 -23.76
#